data_AF-A0A395SUL0-F1
#
_entry.id   AF-A0A395SUL0-F1
#
_cell.length_a   1.000
_cell.length_b   1.000
_cell.length_c   1.000
_cell.angle_alpha   90.00
_cell.angle_beta   90.00
_cell.angle_gamma   90.00
#
_symmetry.space_group_name_H-M   'P 1'
#
loop_
_entity.id
_entity.type
_entity.pdbx_description
1 polymer ?
#
loop_
_entity_poly.entity_id
_entity_poly.type
_entity_poly.pdbx_seq_one_letter_code
_entity_poly.pdbx_strand_id
1 'polypeptide(L)'
;MSRQIASQASRMASQAIRSSTPVCRSSFRFASMTYASRLAICPNLSQRSFSTTVSLKKGIMPDTEDPAKPLTETEQAEPTAAVADITEQEYHEIADEYLDNVVNRFEEIQDEREDIDVEFSAGVLTIDWPDKGIYVINKQPPNKQIWLASPISGPKRYDWCLLGEGQDQKEGTAMGDWIYSRDGSSLNQVFLEELGVDIAVPGEE
;
A
#
# COMPACT_ATOMS: atom_id res chain seq x y z
N MET A 1 48.27 -50.97 -43.54
CA MET A 1 47.45 -50.89 -42.32
C MET A 1 45.98 -51.10 -42.71
N SER A 2 45.25 -51.89 -41.91
CA SER A 2 44.09 -52.70 -42.31
C SER A 2 42.74 -51.98 -42.50
N ARG A 3 42.08 -52.39 -43.59
CA ARG A 3 40.66 -52.72 -43.91
C ARG A 3 39.46 -52.20 -43.08
N GLN A 4 38.43 -51.87 -43.89
CA GLN A 4 37.02 -51.60 -43.69
C GLN A 4 36.13 -52.74 -43.13
N ILE A 5 35.07 -52.30 -42.40
CA ILE A 5 33.61 -52.59 -42.47
C ILE A 5 33.04 -54.01 -42.19
N ALA A 6 31.85 -53.98 -41.56
CA ALA A 6 30.80 -55.01 -41.36
C ALA A 6 30.87 -55.74 -40.00
N SER A 7 29.79 -56.08 -39.29
CA SER A 7 28.34 -56.09 -39.53
C SER A 7 27.62 -56.46 -38.22
N GLN A 8 26.33 -56.10 -38.11
CA GLN A 8 25.19 -56.80 -37.45
C GLN A 8 25.40 -57.60 -36.13
N ALA A 9 24.49 -57.40 -35.17
CA ALA A 9 23.31 -58.28 -34.96
C ALA A 9 22.78 -58.23 -33.51
N SER A 10 21.46 -58.09 -33.41
CA SER A 10 20.62 -58.22 -32.22
C SER A 10 20.53 -59.66 -31.69
N ARG A 11 20.46 -59.86 -30.36
CA ARG A 11 19.75 -60.96 -29.64
C ARG A 11 19.44 -60.48 -28.21
N MET A 12 18.18 -60.22 -27.85
CA MET A 12 17.15 -61.16 -27.33
C MET A 12 17.41 -61.66 -25.89
N ALA A 13 16.59 -61.10 -24.98
CA ALA A 13 15.81 -61.69 -23.89
C ALA A 13 16.30 -62.89 -23.05
N SER A 14 16.12 -62.78 -21.73
CA SER A 14 15.57 -63.80 -20.80
C SER A 14 15.21 -63.06 -19.50
N GLN A 15 13.93 -62.89 -19.14
CA GLN A 15 13.16 -63.75 -18.21
C GLN A 15 13.92 -63.98 -16.87
N ALA A 16 13.34 -63.80 -15.68
CA ALA A 16 12.07 -64.40 -15.28
C ALA A 16 11.64 -64.02 -13.82
N ILE A 17 10.33 -64.18 -13.54
CA ILE A 17 9.63 -64.56 -12.27
C ILE A 17 9.71 -63.59 -11.07
N ARG A 18 8.70 -62.74 -10.82
CA ARG A 18 7.46 -63.00 -10.04
C ARG A 18 7.67 -63.65 -8.67
N SER A 19 7.43 -62.89 -7.60
CA SER A 19 6.66 -63.41 -6.47
C SER A 19 5.72 -62.32 -5.95
N SER A 20 4.49 -62.75 -5.70
CA SER A 20 3.31 -61.99 -5.32
C SER A 20 2.88 -62.43 -3.94
N THR A 21 2.25 -61.54 -3.16
CA THR A 21 1.15 -61.73 -2.18
C THR A 21 1.17 -60.55 -1.16
N PRO A 22 0.12 -60.29 -0.35
CA PRO A 22 -1.10 -59.64 -0.82
C PRO A 22 -1.58 -58.48 0.08
N VAL A 23 -2.49 -57.66 -0.48
CA VAL A 23 -3.68 -57.08 0.17
C VAL A 23 -3.50 -56.41 1.55
N CYS A 24 -3.65 -55.08 1.57
CA CYS A 24 -4.58 -54.47 2.51
C CYS A 24 -5.32 -53.33 1.83
N ARG A 25 -6.59 -53.61 1.53
CA ARG A 25 -7.56 -52.75 0.87
C ARG A 25 -8.17 -51.86 1.96
N SER A 26 -7.66 -50.64 2.13
CA SER A 26 -8.31 -49.68 3.03
C SER A 26 -9.58 -49.17 2.36
N SER A 27 -10.69 -49.74 2.80
CA SER A 27 -12.04 -49.38 2.39
C SER A 27 -12.36 -47.92 2.69
N PHE A 28 -13.00 -47.31 1.69
CA PHE A 28 -13.78 -46.09 1.75
C PHE A 28 -14.51 -45.89 3.08
N ARG A 29 -14.36 -44.70 3.66
CA ARG A 29 -15.44 -44.05 4.42
C ARG A 29 -15.68 -42.67 3.81
N PHE A 30 -16.56 -42.65 2.82
CA PHE A 30 -17.37 -41.46 2.54
C PHE A 30 -18.21 -41.20 3.79
N ALA A 31 -17.82 -40.20 4.57
CA ALA A 31 -18.72 -39.59 5.53
C ALA A 31 -19.53 -38.54 4.76
N SER A 32 -20.67 -38.95 4.21
CA SER A 32 -21.77 -38.04 3.92
C SER A 32 -22.19 -37.39 5.24
N MET A 33 -21.72 -36.17 5.51
CA MET A 33 -22.41 -35.31 6.47
C MET A 33 -23.66 -34.80 5.78
N THR A 34 -24.77 -35.39 6.17
CA THR A 34 -26.11 -34.93 5.85
C THR A 34 -26.25 -33.47 6.22
N TYR A 35 -26.69 -32.70 5.23
CA TYR A 35 -27.23 -31.36 5.36
C TYR A 35 -28.39 -31.42 6.36
N ALA A 36 -28.15 -31.01 7.61
CA ALA A 36 -29.20 -30.78 8.58
C ALA A 36 -29.49 -29.28 8.60
N SER A 37 -30.40 -28.88 7.74
CA SER A 37 -31.10 -27.60 7.80
C SER A 37 -31.71 -27.43 9.19
N ARG A 38 -31.09 -26.61 10.04
CA ARG A 38 -31.76 -26.01 11.20
C ARG A 38 -31.92 -24.52 10.91
N LEU A 39 -33.07 -24.19 10.31
CA LEU A 39 -33.66 -22.87 10.41
C LEU A 39 -33.99 -22.62 11.88
N ALA A 40 -33.08 -21.99 12.61
CA ALA A 40 -33.40 -21.34 13.87
C ALA A 40 -33.95 -19.95 13.51
N ILE A 41 -35.26 -19.92 13.27
CA ILE A 41 -36.06 -18.70 13.19
C ILE A 41 -36.10 -18.14 14.63
N CYS A 42 -35.29 -17.11 14.89
CA CYS A 42 -35.45 -16.26 16.05
C CYS A 42 -36.12 -14.96 15.59
N PRO A 43 -37.44 -14.79 15.75
CA PRO A 43 -38.06 -13.49 15.55
C PRO A 43 -37.93 -12.72 16.86
N ASN A 44 -36.82 -12.03 17.06
CA ASN A 44 -36.77 -10.98 18.09
C ASN A 44 -37.15 -9.66 17.42
N LEU A 45 -38.46 -9.45 17.36
CA LEU A 45 -39.06 -8.13 17.26
C LEU A 45 -38.65 -7.31 18.49
N SER A 46 -38.48 -6.00 18.27
CA SER A 46 -38.32 -4.95 19.28
C SER A 46 -36.91 -4.86 19.91
N GLN A 47 -36.16 -3.76 19.83
CA GLN A 47 -36.54 -2.37 19.59
C GLN A 47 -35.48 -1.65 18.77
N ARG A 48 -35.95 -1.02 17.69
CA ARG A 48 -35.24 0.07 17.03
C ARG A 48 -35.19 1.23 18.03
N SER A 49 -34.03 1.49 18.62
CA SER A 49 -33.85 2.66 19.48
C SER A 49 -33.98 3.92 18.62
N PHE A 50 -35.14 4.54 18.65
CA PHE A 50 -35.30 5.91 18.16
C PHE A 50 -34.60 6.82 19.16
N SER A 51 -33.46 7.39 18.77
CA SER A 51 -32.85 8.49 19.50
C SER A 51 -33.71 9.73 19.28
N THR A 52 -34.47 10.12 20.31
CA THR A 52 -35.15 11.42 20.36
C THR A 52 -34.11 12.48 20.71
N THR A 53 -33.42 13.03 19.72
CA THR A 53 -32.74 14.31 19.93
C THR A 53 -33.80 15.39 20.10
N VAL A 54 -33.60 16.22 21.12
CA VAL A 54 -34.53 17.29 21.51
C VAL A 54 -34.64 18.26 20.33
N SER A 55 -35.85 18.46 19.79
CA SER A 55 -36.11 19.56 18.87
C SER A 55 -35.85 20.88 19.58
N LEU A 56 -34.76 21.56 19.22
CA LEU A 56 -34.57 22.97 19.53
C LEU A 56 -35.70 23.74 18.84
N LYS A 57 -36.75 24.06 19.60
CA LYS A 57 -37.72 25.08 19.20
C LYS A 57 -36.95 26.40 19.16
N LYS A 58 -36.54 26.83 17.97
CA LYS A 58 -36.11 28.21 17.71
C LYS A 58 -37.34 29.09 17.96
N GLY A 59 -37.48 29.57 19.19
CA GLY A 59 -38.47 30.57 19.54
C GLY A 59 -38.20 31.81 18.71
N ILE A 60 -39.23 32.28 18.00
CA ILE A 60 -39.19 33.53 17.26
C ILE A 60 -39.38 34.64 18.31
N MET A 61 -38.28 35.15 18.87
CA MET A 61 -38.32 36.37 19.66
C MET A 61 -38.32 37.57 18.70
N PRO A 62 -39.18 38.60 18.88
CA PRO A 62 -39.35 39.66 17.89
C PRO A 62 -38.20 40.68 17.85
N ASP A 63 -37.25 40.65 18.79
CA ASP A 63 -36.23 41.71 18.94
C ASP A 63 -34.84 41.13 19.20
N THR A 64 -34.32 40.29 18.31
CA THR A 64 -32.89 39.92 18.33
C THR A 64 -32.31 40.05 16.93
N GLU A 65 -31.67 41.21 16.77
CA GLU A 65 -30.89 41.66 15.63
C GLU A 65 -29.61 40.81 15.53
N ASP A 66 -29.40 40.25 14.33
CA ASP A 66 -28.27 39.43 13.86
C ASP A 66 -27.88 38.14 14.62
N PRO A 67 -28.28 36.94 14.12
CA PRO A 67 -27.60 35.73 14.52
C PRO A 67 -26.23 35.65 13.83
N ALA A 68 -25.16 35.93 14.58
CA ALA A 68 -23.81 35.51 14.18
C ALA A 68 -23.84 34.01 13.80
N LYS A 69 -23.23 33.67 12.66
CA LYS A 69 -23.09 32.28 12.17
C LYS A 69 -22.62 31.38 13.33
N PRO A 70 -23.25 30.22 13.56
CA PRO A 70 -22.79 29.29 14.59
C PRO A 70 -21.35 28.89 14.29
N LEU A 71 -20.47 29.14 15.26
CA LEU A 71 -19.13 28.56 15.32
C LEU A 71 -19.31 27.05 15.50
N THR A 72 -19.21 26.31 14.41
CA THR A 72 -19.00 24.86 14.45
C THR A 72 -17.57 24.64 14.92
N GLU A 73 -17.39 24.48 16.23
CA GLU A 73 -16.21 23.81 16.79
C GLU A 73 -16.29 22.33 16.42
N THR A 74 -15.88 21.96 15.21
CA THR A 74 -15.27 20.66 14.86
C THR A 74 -14.73 20.76 13.42
N GLU A 75 -13.65 21.50 13.18
CA GLU A 75 -12.85 21.29 11.98
C GLU A 75 -11.40 21.08 12.40
N GLN A 76 -10.95 19.88 12.08
CA GLN A 76 -9.60 19.37 12.19
C GLN A 76 -8.63 20.37 11.55
N ALA A 77 -7.41 20.45 12.08
CA ALA A 77 -6.36 21.29 11.51
C ALA A 77 -6.31 21.13 9.98
N GLU A 78 -6.73 22.16 9.25
CA GLU A 78 -6.54 22.29 7.81
C GLU A 78 -5.03 22.26 7.56
N PRO A 79 -4.47 21.26 6.85
CA PRO A 79 -3.17 21.42 6.26
C PRO A 79 -3.35 22.42 5.12
N THR A 80 -2.73 23.59 5.25
CA THR A 80 -2.62 24.61 4.20
C THR A 80 -1.70 24.13 3.07
N ALA A 81 -1.94 22.93 2.54
CA ALA A 81 -1.28 22.38 1.37
C ALA A 81 -2.41 22.02 0.40
N ALA A 82 -2.60 22.83 -0.63
CA ALA A 82 -3.60 22.56 -1.64
C ALA A 82 -3.21 21.28 -2.38
N VAL A 83 -4.01 20.23 -2.20
CA VAL A 83 -3.87 18.99 -2.98
C VAL A 83 -4.00 19.34 -4.46
N ALA A 84 -3.03 18.91 -5.25
CA ALA A 84 -2.97 19.23 -6.66
C ALA A 84 -3.93 18.35 -7.46
N ASP A 85 -4.77 18.97 -8.29
CA ASP A 85 -5.61 18.26 -9.25
C ASP A 85 -4.77 17.86 -10.48
N ILE A 86 -3.98 16.79 -10.35
CA ILE A 86 -3.15 16.24 -11.44
C ILE A 86 -3.87 15.12 -12.21
N THR A 87 -3.54 14.93 -13.48
CA THR A 87 -4.01 13.78 -14.26
C THR A 87 -3.34 12.47 -13.79
N GLU A 88 -3.92 11.32 -14.15
CA GLU A 88 -3.31 10.02 -13.82
C GLU A 88 -1.91 9.87 -14.44
N GLN A 89 -1.73 10.35 -15.67
CA GLN A 89 -0.44 10.32 -16.35
C GLN A 89 0.61 11.17 -15.62
N GLU A 90 0.28 12.40 -15.26
CA GLU A 90 1.18 13.28 -14.49
C GLU A 90 1.52 12.67 -13.13
N TYR A 91 0.55 12.06 -12.45
CA TYR A 91 0.81 11.32 -11.21
C TYR A 91 1.85 10.21 -11.43
N HIS A 92 1.72 9.44 -12.52
CA HIS A 92 2.67 8.38 -12.81
C HIS A 92 4.08 8.93 -12.98
N GLU A 93 4.25 9.95 -13.83
CA GLU A 93 5.52 10.61 -14.10
C GLU A 93 6.17 11.12 -12.81
N ILE A 94 5.43 11.89 -12.00
CA ILE A 94 5.93 12.48 -10.74
C ILE A 94 6.25 11.39 -9.70
N ALA A 95 5.38 10.40 -9.54
CA ALA A 95 5.56 9.37 -8.52
C ALA A 95 6.65 8.36 -8.91
N ASP A 96 6.83 8.05 -10.20
CA ASP A 96 7.94 7.23 -10.68
C ASP A 96 9.26 7.98 -10.50
N GLU A 97 9.36 9.24 -10.94
CA GLU A 97 10.57 10.05 -10.74
C GLU A 97 10.96 10.16 -9.26
N TYR A 98 9.99 10.44 -8.39
CA TYR A 98 10.23 10.53 -6.96
C TYR A 98 10.72 9.20 -6.37
N LEU A 99 10.05 8.08 -6.69
CA LEU A 99 10.44 6.77 -6.15
C LEU A 99 11.76 6.27 -6.72
N ASP A 100 12.07 6.56 -7.98
CA ASP A 100 13.37 6.23 -8.56
C ASP A 100 14.49 6.98 -7.84
N ASN A 101 14.29 8.26 -7.51
CA ASN A 101 15.25 9.03 -6.70
C ASN A 101 15.41 8.45 -5.29
N VAL A 102 14.31 8.07 -4.65
CA VAL A 102 14.31 7.38 -3.36
C VAL A 102 15.13 6.08 -3.45
N VAL A 103 14.84 5.23 -4.44
CA VAL A 103 15.53 3.96 -4.66
C VAL A 103 17.02 4.19 -4.85
N ASN A 104 17.42 5.07 -5.76
CA ASN A 104 18.84 5.38 -6.00
C ASN A 104 19.55 5.78 -4.70
N ARG A 105 18.91 6.61 -3.87
CA ARG A 105 19.50 7.06 -2.61
C ARG A 105 19.64 5.94 -1.59
N PHE A 106 18.68 5.02 -1.54
CA PHE A 106 18.74 3.86 -0.66
C PHE A 106 19.71 2.78 -1.16
N GLU A 107 19.86 2.61 -2.47
CA GLU A 107 20.89 1.73 -3.07
C GLU A 107 22.30 2.21 -2.74
N GLU A 108 22.57 3.53 -2.80
CA GLU A 108 23.84 4.11 -2.35
C GLU A 108 24.15 3.79 -0.88
N ILE A 109 23.13 3.84 -0.02
CA ILE A 109 23.27 3.51 1.40
C ILE A 109 23.50 2.01 1.60
N GLN A 110 22.84 1.17 0.81
CA GLN A 110 23.03 -0.28 0.82
C GLN A 110 24.47 -0.66 0.42
N ASP A 111 25.08 0.06 -0.53
CA ASP A 111 26.49 -0.13 -0.88
C ASP A 111 27.45 0.25 0.26
N GLU A 112 27.09 1.23 1.10
CA GLU A 112 27.86 1.62 2.29
C GLU A 112 27.61 0.67 3.49
N ARG A 113 26.43 0.05 3.54
CA ARG A 113 25.92 -0.72 4.67
C ARG A 113 25.26 -2.02 4.19
N GLU A 114 26.01 -3.12 4.30
CA GLU A 114 25.54 -4.46 3.93
C GLU A 114 24.36 -4.99 4.78
N ASP A 115 23.98 -4.30 5.86
CA ASP A 115 22.89 -4.71 6.75
C ASP A 115 21.51 -4.19 6.33
N ILE A 116 21.45 -3.30 5.34
CA ILE A 116 20.22 -2.75 4.78
C ILE A 116 19.91 -3.46 3.45
N ASP A 117 18.65 -3.83 3.23
CA ASP A 117 18.19 -4.42 1.98
C ASP A 117 17.06 -3.59 1.38
N VAL A 118 17.16 -3.30 0.08
CA VAL A 118 16.23 -2.43 -0.64
C VAL A 118 15.71 -3.19 -1.86
N GLU A 119 14.39 -3.37 -1.94
CA GLU A 119 13.74 -4.05 -3.06
C GLU A 119 12.63 -3.17 -3.64
N PHE A 120 12.76 -2.82 -4.92
CA PHE A 120 11.72 -2.11 -5.66
C PHE A 120 11.09 -3.02 -6.73
N SER A 121 9.78 -3.26 -6.62
CA SER A 121 9.05 -4.13 -7.54
C SER A 121 7.61 -3.69 -7.74
N ALA A 122 7.20 -3.53 -9.00
CA ALA A 122 5.82 -3.22 -9.40
C ALA A 122 5.19 -2.00 -8.67
N GLY A 123 5.97 -0.96 -8.41
CA GLY A 123 5.52 0.25 -7.70
C GLY A 123 5.43 0.08 -6.17
N VAL A 124 6.02 -0.99 -5.64
CA VAL A 124 6.20 -1.22 -4.21
C VAL A 124 7.69 -1.21 -3.89
N LEU A 125 8.12 -0.28 -3.03
CA LEU A 125 9.45 -0.20 -2.47
C LEU A 125 9.43 -0.77 -1.06
N THR A 126 10.26 -1.77 -0.82
CA THR A 126 10.47 -2.40 0.48
C THR A 126 11.89 -2.07 0.95
N ILE A 127 12.03 -1.53 2.16
CA ILE A 127 13.33 -1.24 2.77
C ILE A 127 13.38 -2.01 4.09
N ASP A 128 14.26 -2.99 4.18
CA ASP A 128 14.55 -3.68 5.44
C ASP A 128 15.63 -2.92 6.21
N TRP A 129 15.22 -2.28 7.30
CA TRP A 129 16.12 -1.57 8.19
C TRP A 129 16.30 -2.39 9.48
N PRO A 130 17.47 -2.98 9.73
CA PRO A 130 17.65 -4.02 10.77
C PRO A 130 17.29 -3.54 12.18
N ASP A 131 17.50 -2.25 12.49
CA ASP A 131 17.22 -1.68 13.81
C ASP A 131 15.76 -1.23 13.99
N LYS A 132 15.04 -0.94 12.90
CA LYS A 132 13.73 -0.26 12.92
C LYS A 132 12.60 -1.14 12.41
N GLY A 133 12.92 -2.11 11.56
CA GLY A 133 11.99 -3.01 10.88
C GLY A 133 11.84 -2.67 9.40
N ILE A 134 10.81 -3.26 8.80
CA ILE A 134 10.58 -3.18 7.36
C ILE A 134 9.64 -2.02 7.04
N TYR A 135 10.08 -1.16 6.14
CA TYR A 135 9.32 -0.06 5.57
C TYR A 135 8.75 -0.50 4.23
N VAL A 136 7.48 -0.20 3.99
CA VAL A 136 6.82 -0.49 2.70
C VAL A 136 6.21 0.79 2.15
N ILE A 137 6.68 1.21 0.97
CA ILE A 137 6.15 2.35 0.22
C ILE A 137 5.46 1.81 -1.02
N ASN A 138 4.22 2.22 -1.28
CA ASN A 138 3.41 1.68 -2.37
C ASN A 138 2.72 2.80 -3.16
N LYS A 139 2.85 2.76 -4.48
CA LYS A 139 2.08 3.60 -5.39
C LYS A 139 0.61 3.18 -5.39
N GLN A 140 -0.29 4.16 -5.30
CA GLN A 140 -1.73 3.96 -5.44
C GLN A 140 -2.29 4.82 -6.57
N PRO A 141 -2.13 4.39 -7.85
CA PRO A 141 -2.62 5.13 -9.01
C PRO A 141 -4.11 5.51 -8.95
N PRO A 142 -5.04 4.65 -8.50
CA PRO A 142 -6.46 5.01 -8.45
C PRO A 142 -6.77 6.22 -7.57
N ASN A 143 -5.94 6.46 -6.55
CA ASN A 143 -6.09 7.57 -5.61
C ASN A 143 -5.09 8.70 -5.87
N LYS A 144 -4.14 8.52 -6.79
CA LYS A 144 -3.01 9.44 -7.01
C LYS A 144 -2.19 9.71 -5.74
N GLN A 145 -1.99 8.67 -4.94
CA GLN A 145 -1.33 8.74 -3.63
C GLN A 145 -0.11 7.85 -3.57
N ILE A 146 0.77 8.14 -2.62
CA ILE A 146 1.80 7.21 -2.15
C ILE A 146 1.45 6.79 -0.73
N TRP A 147 1.45 5.49 -0.47
CA TRP A 147 1.20 4.95 0.86
C TRP A 147 2.50 4.49 1.49
N LEU A 148 2.69 4.80 2.77
CA LEU A 148 3.82 4.37 3.58
C LEU A 148 3.29 3.50 4.72
N ALA A 149 3.92 2.35 4.94
CA ALA A 149 3.81 1.60 6.17
C ALA A 149 5.18 1.66 6.87
N SER A 150 5.29 2.54 7.86
CA SER A 150 6.45 2.60 8.74
C SER A 150 6.21 1.74 9.99
N PRO A 151 7.22 0.98 10.47
CA PRO A 151 7.14 0.28 11.75
C PRO A 151 7.09 1.24 12.96
N ILE A 152 7.50 2.50 12.79
CA ILE A 152 7.56 3.52 13.85
C ILE A 152 6.29 4.37 13.85
N SER A 153 5.98 5.02 12.72
CA SER A 153 4.85 5.95 12.61
C SER A 153 3.55 5.31 12.11
N GLY A 154 3.61 4.06 11.64
CA GLY A 154 2.46 3.32 11.16
C GLY A 154 2.06 3.68 9.71
N PRO A 155 0.80 3.44 9.33
CA PRO A 155 0.33 3.69 7.97
C PRO A 155 0.07 5.19 7.73
N LYS A 156 0.71 5.75 6.71
CA LYS A 156 0.51 7.12 6.22
C LYS A 156 0.14 7.12 4.73
N ARG A 157 -0.54 8.19 4.30
CA ARG A 157 -0.96 8.39 2.91
C ARG A 157 -0.57 9.80 2.49
N TYR A 158 0.14 9.92 1.39
CA TYR A 158 0.65 11.18 0.91
C TYR A 158 -0.05 11.58 -0.38
N ASP A 159 -0.46 12.83 -0.41
CA ASP A 159 -1.07 13.49 -1.55
C ASP A 159 -0.04 14.46 -2.16
N TRP A 160 0.00 14.54 -3.50
CA TRP A 160 0.86 15.50 -4.17
C TRP A 160 0.31 16.91 -3.99
N CYS A 161 1.09 17.80 -3.39
CA CYS A 161 0.72 19.20 -3.15
C CYS A 161 1.70 20.11 -3.89
N LEU A 162 1.19 21.11 -4.60
CA LEU A 162 2.03 22.11 -5.26
C LEU A 162 2.46 23.17 -4.22
N LEU A 163 3.76 23.30 -3.98
CA LEU A 163 4.34 24.42 -3.23
C LEU A 163 4.62 25.57 -4.21
N GLY A 164 3.60 26.39 -4.45
CA GLY A 164 3.70 27.58 -5.27
C GLY A 164 3.17 28.81 -4.55
N GLU A 165 4.05 29.57 -3.89
CA GLU A 165 3.72 30.92 -3.42
C GLU A 165 4.58 31.97 -4.12
N GLY A 166 4.28 32.22 -5.39
CA GLY A 166 4.85 33.35 -6.10
C GLY A 166 4.02 33.66 -7.32
N GLN A 167 3.22 34.73 -7.24
CA GLN A 167 2.45 35.29 -8.36
C GLN A 167 3.33 35.68 -9.57
N ASP A 168 4.65 35.57 -9.45
CA ASP A 168 5.67 35.90 -10.46
C ASP A 168 6.41 34.68 -11.06
N GLN A 169 6.12 33.44 -10.64
CA GLN A 169 6.78 32.26 -11.23
C GLN A 169 6.04 31.78 -12.48
N LYS A 170 6.78 31.67 -13.58
CA LYS A 170 6.30 31.17 -14.88
C LYS A 170 5.68 29.78 -14.72
N GLU A 171 4.50 29.58 -15.33
CA GLU A 171 3.88 28.25 -15.50
C GLU A 171 4.93 27.29 -16.10
N GLY A 172 5.41 26.33 -15.29
CA GLY A 172 6.42 25.35 -15.72
C GLY A 172 7.47 24.94 -14.68
N THR A 173 7.55 25.58 -13.51
CA THR A 173 8.45 25.18 -12.40
C THR A 173 7.73 25.24 -11.05
N ALA A 174 6.47 24.81 -11.01
CA ALA A 174 5.81 24.61 -9.73
C ALA A 174 6.41 23.37 -9.07
N MET A 175 7.22 23.56 -8.04
CA MET A 175 7.70 22.44 -7.21
C MET A 175 6.53 21.90 -6.40
N GLY A 176 6.46 20.58 -6.26
CA GLY A 176 5.49 19.93 -5.38
C GLY A 176 6.20 18.97 -4.45
N ASP A 177 5.48 18.60 -3.39
CA ASP A 177 5.96 17.62 -2.42
C ASP A 177 4.81 16.69 -2.01
N TRP A 178 5.19 15.51 -1.53
CA TRP A 178 4.28 14.49 -1.03
C TRP A 178 3.95 14.78 0.43
N ILE A 179 2.75 15.32 0.69
CA ILE A 179 2.33 15.79 2.00
C ILE A 179 1.26 14.87 2.60
N TYR A 180 1.38 14.55 3.89
CA TYR A 180 0.33 13.84 4.61
C TYR A 180 -0.72 14.82 5.15
N SER A 181 -1.93 14.73 4.60
CA SER A 181 -3.07 15.59 4.93
C SER A 181 -3.53 15.60 6.40
N ARG A 182 -2.95 14.81 7.30
CA ARG A 182 -3.35 14.77 8.72
C ARG A 182 -2.42 15.55 9.63
N ASP A 183 -1.12 15.44 9.42
CA ASP A 183 -0.08 16.09 10.23
C ASP A 183 0.70 17.15 9.46
N GLY A 184 0.50 17.25 8.15
CA GLY A 184 1.23 18.16 7.26
C GLY A 184 2.68 17.74 7.01
N SER A 185 3.11 16.56 7.48
CA SER A 185 4.47 16.08 7.30
C SER A 185 4.72 15.70 5.84
N SER A 186 5.90 16.04 5.33
CA SER A 186 6.33 15.55 4.02
C SER A 186 6.90 14.15 4.12
N LEU A 187 6.82 13.40 3.02
CA LEU A 187 7.42 12.08 2.93
C LEU A 187 8.95 12.16 3.12
N ASN A 188 9.57 13.19 2.56
CA ASN A 188 11.00 13.51 2.76
C ASN A 188 11.36 13.71 4.24
N GLN A 189 10.53 14.47 4.97
CA GLN A 189 10.74 14.68 6.40
C GLN A 189 10.69 13.38 7.19
N VAL A 190 9.79 12.45 6.84
CA VAL A 190 9.73 11.14 7.51
C VAL A 190 10.99 10.32 7.24
N PHE A 191 11.52 10.33 6.01
CA PHE A 191 12.79 9.65 5.73
C PHE A 191 13.97 10.27 6.47
N LEU A 192 14.00 11.60 6.61
CA LEU A 192 15.03 12.31 7.35
C LEU A 192 14.96 12.02 8.86
N GLU A 193 13.76 12.10 9.45
CA GLU A 193 13.56 11.88 10.89
C GLU A 193 13.72 10.42 11.29
N GLU A 194 13.13 9.51 10.52
CA GLU A 194 13.13 8.09 10.86
C GLU A 194 14.39 7.40 10.40
N LEU A 195 14.91 7.67 9.20
CA LEU A 195 16.03 6.94 8.61
C LEU A 195 17.34 7.75 8.59
N GLY A 196 17.27 9.07 8.81
CA GLY A 196 18.43 9.95 8.68
C GLY A 196 18.87 10.16 7.23
N VAL A 197 17.96 9.91 6.28
CA VAL A 197 18.24 9.96 4.84
C VAL A 197 17.59 11.20 4.26
N ASP A 198 18.41 12.08 3.70
CA ASP A 198 17.93 13.20 2.91
C ASP A 198 17.71 12.76 1.45
N ILE A 199 16.49 12.96 0.96
CA ILE A 199 16.05 12.65 -0.41
C ILE A 199 15.75 13.95 -1.17
N ALA A 200 16.30 15.08 -0.72
CA ALA A 200 16.19 16.34 -1.43
C ALA A 200 16.54 16.13 -2.91
N VAL A 201 15.56 16.44 -3.78
CA VAL A 201 15.74 16.41 -5.23
C VAL A 201 16.85 17.43 -5.56
N PRO A 202 17.91 17.05 -6.28
CA PRO A 202 19.03 17.95 -6.60
C PRO A 202 18.56 19.01 -7.61
N GLY A 203 17.94 20.07 -7.10
CA GLY A 203 17.50 21.25 -7.86
C GLY A 203 17.92 22.59 -7.23
N GLU A 204 18.67 22.55 -6.13
CA GLU A 204 19.07 23.74 -5.37
C GLU A 204 20.59 23.76 -5.15
N GLU A 205 21.33 24.22 -6.17
CA GLU A 205 22.53 25.05 -5.98
C GLU A 205 22.50 26.23 -6.98
#